data_AF-A0A662VU31-F1
#
_entry.id   AF-A0A662VU31-F1
#
_cell.length_a   1.000
_cell.length_b   1.000
_cell.length_c   1.000
_cell.angle_alpha   90.00
_cell.angle_beta   90.00
_cell.angle_gamma   90.00
#
_symmetry.space_group_name_H-M   'P 1'
#
loop_
_entity.id
_entity.type
_entity.pdbx_description
1 polymer ?
#
loop_
_entity_poly.entity_id
_entity_poly.type
_entity_poly.pdbx_seq_one_letter_code
_entity_poly.pdbx_strand_id
1 'polypeptide(L)' 'MPKKKRKITKGKLNKMIDNIFHKFGDNIYASLIDSFMHMAVEDNLEESIIKFIRYNLGWVIRCLSKRIQTSS' A
#
# COMPACT_ATOMS: atom_id res chain seq x y z
N MET A 1 38.15 1.07 -0.52
CA MET A 1 37.29 1.45 0.63
C MET A 1 36.02 0.61 0.59
N PRO A 2 35.70 -0.21 1.61
CA PRO A 2 34.46 -0.96 1.61
C PRO A 2 33.27 0.00 1.76
N LYS A 3 32.33 -0.03 0.81
CA LYS A 3 31.11 0.79 0.84
C LYS A 3 30.29 0.39 2.06
N LYS A 4 30.25 1.26 3.08
CA LYS A 4 29.46 1.08 4.31
C LYS A 4 28.00 0.84 3.90
N LYS A 5 27.49 -0.40 4.07
CA LYS A 5 26.10 -0.75 3.76
C LYS A 5 25.20 0.19 4.56
N ARG A 6 24.49 1.10 3.88
CA ARG A 6 23.54 2.00 4.52
C ARG A 6 22.48 1.12 5.19
N LYS A 7 22.38 1.14 6.52
CA LYS A 7 21.26 0.54 7.25
C LYS A 7 19.98 1.17 6.71
N ILE A 8 19.15 0.37 6.04
CA ILE A 8 17.81 0.79 5.66
C ILE A 8 16.98 0.77 6.94
N THR A 9 16.44 1.93 7.31
CA THR A 9 15.51 2.05 8.42
C THR A 9 14.09 1.83 7.91
N LYS A 10 13.17 1.37 8.78
CA LYS A 10 11.75 1.22 8.42
C LYS A 10 11.16 2.48 7.80
N GLY A 11 11.39 3.64 8.40
CA GLY A 11 10.91 4.91 7.85
C GLY A 11 11.44 5.21 6.44
N LYS A 12 12.63 4.73 6.10
CA LYS A 12 13.19 4.87 4.75
C LYS A 12 12.54 3.90 3.76
N LEU A 13 12.15 2.71 4.21
CA LEU A 13 11.44 1.73 3.40
C LEU A 13 9.98 2.18 3.17
N ASN A 14 9.28 2.66 4.20
CA ASN A 14 7.95 3.26 4.07
C ASN A 14 7.95 4.40 3.06
N LYS A 15 8.89 5.36 3.20
CA LYS A 15 9.02 6.46 2.26
C LYS A 15 9.34 6.01 0.82
N MET A 16 10.02 4.86 0.67
CA MET A 16 10.29 4.29 -0.64
C MET A 16 9.03 3.69 -1.27
N ILE A 17 8.22 2.99 -0.47
CA ILE A 17 6.90 2.47 -0.86
C ILE A 17 6.01 3.63 -1.30
N ASP A 18 5.85 4.65 -0.44
CA ASP A 18 5.07 5.86 -0.75
C ASP A 18 5.49 6.48 -2.10
N ASN A 19 6.80 6.69 -2.31
CA ASN A 19 7.32 7.31 -3.54
C ASN A 19 7.08 6.48 -4.80
N ILE A 20 7.00 5.15 -4.68
CA ILE A 20 6.71 4.26 -5.80
C ILE A 20 5.22 4.36 -6.14
N PHE A 21 4.34 4.20 -5.15
CA PHE A 21 2.91 4.07 -5.37
C PHE A 21 2.19 5.39 -5.60
N HIS A 22 2.73 6.52 -5.12
CA HIS A 22 2.17 7.86 -5.37
C HIS A 22 2.02 8.16 -6.87
N LYS A 23 2.92 7.62 -7.72
CA LYS A 23 2.89 7.85 -9.17
C LYS A 23 1.72 7.16 -9.88
N PHE A 24 1.07 6.21 -9.22
CA PHE A 24 0.00 5.41 -9.81
C PHE A 24 -1.40 5.96 -9.50
N GLY A 25 -1.50 7.04 -8.72
CA GLY A 25 -2.76 7.73 -8.42
C GLY A 25 -3.84 6.79 -7.88
N ASP A 26 -5.07 6.95 -8.35
CA ASP A 26 -6.26 6.19 -7.91
C ASP A 26 -6.39 4.79 -8.55
N ASN A 27 -5.29 4.18 -8.98
CA ASN A 27 -5.35 2.83 -9.52
C ASN A 27 -5.59 1.79 -8.41
N ILE A 28 -6.69 1.03 -8.51
CA ILE A 28 -7.08 0.00 -7.54
C ILE A 28 -5.97 -0.99 -7.19
N TYR A 29 -5.23 -1.46 -8.19
CA TYR A 29 -4.16 -2.42 -7.97
C TYR A 29 -2.97 -1.76 -7.28
N ALA A 30 -2.65 -0.52 -7.63
CA ALA A 30 -1.56 0.20 -6.99
C ALA A 30 -1.85 0.47 -5.51
N SER A 31 -3.04 0.96 -5.17
CA SER A 31 -3.41 1.22 -3.77
C SER A 31 -3.48 -0.07 -2.93
N LEU A 32 -3.89 -1.20 -3.52
CA LEU A 32 -3.86 -2.49 -2.85
C LEU A 32 -2.42 -2.96 -2.58
N ILE A 33 -1.55 -2.91 -3.59
CA ILE A 33 -0.15 -3.33 -3.44
C ILE A 33 0.58 -2.41 -2.45
N ASP A 34 0.34 -1.10 -2.51
CA ASP A 34 0.86 -0.12 -1.55
C ASP A 34 0.50 -0.52 -0.10
N SER A 35 -0.78 -0.80 0.14
CA SER A 35 -1.26 -1.26 1.45
C SER A 35 -0.54 -2.52 1.92
N PHE A 36 -0.42 -3.53 1.05
CA PHE A 36 0.27 -4.78 1.39
C PHE A 36 1.75 -4.57 1.69
N MET A 37 2.41 -3.68 0.94
CA MET A 37 3.81 -3.36 1.16
C MET A 37 4.01 -2.64 2.50
N HIS A 38 3.10 -1.74 2.89
CA HIS A 38 3.12 -1.14 4.22
C HIS A 38 2.89 -2.18 5.33
N MET A 39 1.92 -3.09 5.17
CA MET A 39 1.71 -4.18 6.14
C MET A 39 2.93 -5.07 6.32
N ALA A 40 3.66 -5.37 5.23
CA ALA A 40 4.86 -6.20 5.26
C ALA A 40 6.04 -5.52 5.99
N VAL A 41 6.01 -4.19 6.12
CA VAL A 41 7.08 -3.39 6.72
C VAL A 41 6.74 -2.89 8.12
N GLU A 42 5.46 -2.75 8.47
CA GLU A 42 5.03 -2.41 9.84
C GLU A 42 5.32 -3.56 10.82
N ASP A 43 5.63 -3.24 12.09
CA ASP A 43 5.80 -4.28 13.14
C ASP A 43 4.45 -4.77 13.66
N ASN A 44 3.42 -3.92 13.60
CA ASN A 44 2.10 -4.20 14.13
C ASN A 44 1.13 -4.50 12.99
N LEU A 45 1.04 -5.78 12.64
CA LEU A 45 0.14 -6.25 11.58
C LEU A 45 -1.33 -5.93 11.89
N GLU A 46 -1.75 -5.97 13.16
CA GLU A 46 -3.12 -5.70 13.58
C GLU A 46 -3.53 -4.25 13.27
N GLU A 47 -2.68 -3.29 13.65
CA GLU A 47 -2.93 -1.87 13.35
C GLU A 47 -2.98 -1.61 11.84
N SER A 48 -2.09 -2.26 11.10
CA SER A 48 -2.05 -2.26 9.65
C SER A 48 -3.35 -2.76 9.02
N ILE A 49 -3.87 -3.90 9.49
CA ILE A 49 -5.15 -4.46 9.04
C ILE A 49 -6.31 -3.50 9.36
N ILE A 50 -6.33 -2.92 10.56
CA ILE A 50 -7.35 -1.94 10.94
C ILE A 50 -7.33 -0.72 10.01
N LYS A 51 -6.15 -0.19 9.67
CA LYS A 51 -5.99 0.91 8.70
C LYS A 51 -6.54 0.52 7.33
N PHE A 52 -6.22 -0.68 6.84
CA PHE A 52 -6.73 -1.16 5.55
C PHE A 52 -8.25 -1.25 5.54
N ILE A 53 -8.86 -1.83 6.58
CA ILE A 53 -10.32 -1.94 6.70
C ILE A 53 -10.94 -0.54 6.73
N ARG A 54 -10.38 0.37 7.51
CA ARG A 54 -10.92 1.72 7.73
C ARG A 54 -10.84 2.60 6.48
N TYR A 55 -9.73 2.54 5.75
CA TYR A 55 -9.45 3.50 4.68
C TYR A 55 -9.58 2.92 3.27
N ASN A 56 -9.26 1.65 3.07
CA ASN A 56 -9.13 1.08 1.73
C ASN A 56 -10.29 0.13 1.36
N LEU A 57 -10.85 -0.60 2.32
CA LEU A 57 -11.89 -1.60 2.06
C LEU A 57 -13.13 -1.00 1.35
N GLY A 58 -13.65 0.12 1.84
CA GLY A 58 -14.83 0.76 1.24
C GLY A 58 -14.57 1.22 -0.21
N TRP A 59 -13.38 1.75 -0.48
CA TRP A 59 -13.00 2.16 -1.82
C TRP A 59 -12.82 0.97 -2.77
N VAL A 60 -12.18 -0.11 -2.31
CA VAL A 60 -12.03 -1.36 -3.07
C VAL A 60 -13.39 -1.92 -3.46
N ILE A 61 -14.33 -2.01 -2.50
CA ILE A 61 -15.70 -2.47 -2.77
C ILE A 61 -16.34 -1.60 -3.85
N ARG A 62 -16.25 -0.27 -3.74
CA ARG A 62 -16.82 0.65 -4.73
C ARG A 62 -16.24 0.45 -6.13
N CYS A 63 -14.92 0.27 -6.25
CA CYS A 63 -14.27 0.03 -7.54
C CYS A 63 -14.67 -1.31 -8.14
N LEU A 64 -14.78 -2.37 -7.33
CA LEU A 64 -15.24 -3.69 -7.77
C LEU A 64 -16.71 -3.66 -8.22
N SER A 65 -17.60 -3.03 -7.45
CA SER A 65 -19.01 -2.89 -7.82
C SER A 65 -19.20 -2.16 -9.15
N LYS A 66 -18.43 -1.08 -9.39
CA LYS A 66 -18.45 -0.39 -10.69
C LYS A 66 -18.03 -1.31 -11.83
N ARG A 67 -16.96 -2.09 -11.65
CA ARG A 67 -16.47 -3.01 -12.68
C ARG A 67 -17.49 -4.10 -13.02
N ILE A 68 -18.20 -4.62 -12.02
CA ILE A 68 -19.26 -5.61 -12.22
C ILE A 68 -20.38 -5.02 -13.07
N GLN A 69 -20.82 -3.79 -12.76
CA GLN A 69 -21.89 -3.11 -13.51
C GLN A 69 -21.51 -2.78 -14.96
N THR A 70 -20.24 -2.42 -15.24
CA THR A 70 -19.78 -2.13 -16.61
C THR A 70 -19.47 -3.37 -17.44
N SER A 71 -19.44 -4.56 -16.82
CA SER A 71 -19.18 -5.84 -17.51
C SER A 71 -20.46 -6.62 -17.80
N SER A 72 -21.62 -6.04 -17.45
CA SER A 72 -22.98 -6.57 -17.73
C SER A 72 -23.60 -5.79 -18.89
#